data_AF-A0A229RSQ7-F1
#
_entry.id   AF-A0A229RSQ7-F1
#
_cell.length_a   1.000
_cell.length_b   1.000
_cell.length_c   1.000
_cell.angle_alpha   90.00
_cell.angle_beta   90.00
_cell.angle_gamma   90.00
#
_symmetry.space_group_name_H-M   'P 1'
#
loop_
_entity.id
_entity.type
_entity.pdbx_description
1 polymer ?
#
loop_
_entity_poly.entity_id
_entity_poly.type
_entity_poly.pdbx_seq_one_letter_code
_entity_poly.pdbx_strand_id
1 'polypeptide(L)'
;MTERYHWKEQRPEPAAWQPTPGKTQRERAEEQDTAAGGRGARHIRLPDGPPVCGSVALRVYPSGRRIYAYLRWSEHGKTRERYVGEVERPTREENLADAWRLVHDAGLLDQTREPDLTTR
;
A
#
# COMPACT_ATOMS: atom_id res chain seq x y z
N MET A 1 13.30 10.07 28.10
CA MET A 1 13.45 10.76 26.81
C MET A 1 12.06 10.87 26.21
N THR A 2 11.45 12.04 26.30
CA THR A 2 10.04 12.28 25.94
C THR A 2 9.92 12.39 24.43
N GLU A 3 9.33 11.38 23.82
CA GLU A 3 9.03 11.34 22.38
C GLU A 3 7.99 12.44 22.10
N ARG A 4 8.43 13.51 21.43
CA ARG A 4 7.55 14.60 21.03
C ARG A 4 6.65 14.06 19.93
N TYR A 5 5.36 13.95 20.19
CA TYR A 5 4.32 13.85 19.16
C TYR A 5 4.42 15.09 18.27
N HIS A 6 5.24 15.03 17.23
CA HIS A 6 5.34 16.09 16.22
C HIS A 6 4.07 16.03 15.38
N TRP A 7 3.07 16.80 15.83
CA TRP A 7 1.90 17.13 15.01
C TRP A 7 2.41 17.76 13.71
N LYS A 8 2.42 17.00 12.60
CA LYS A 8 2.87 17.52 11.30
C LYS A 8 1.99 18.69 10.92
N GLU A 9 2.52 19.89 10.74
CA GLU A 9 1.71 21.09 10.44
C GLU A 9 1.22 21.12 8.99
N GLN A 10 1.90 20.42 8.09
CA GLN A 10 1.73 20.57 6.65
C GLN A 10 1.19 19.29 6.01
N ARG A 11 0.32 19.46 5.00
CA ARG A 11 -0.20 18.37 4.17
C ARG A 11 0.97 17.71 3.42
N PRO A 12 1.00 16.37 3.27
CA PRO A 12 2.00 15.72 2.44
C PRO A 12 2.02 16.33 1.05
N GLU A 13 3.22 16.55 0.51
CA GLU A 13 3.36 17.04 -0.86
C GLU A 13 2.69 16.07 -1.84
N PRO A 14 2.01 16.55 -2.90
CA PRO A 14 1.36 15.67 -3.87
C PRO A 14 2.28 14.59 -4.42
N ALA A 15 3.57 14.90 -4.65
CA ALA A 15 4.59 13.98 -5.13
C ALA A 15 4.87 12.79 -4.18
N ALA A 16 4.51 12.91 -2.90
CA ALA A 16 4.69 11.85 -1.90
C ALA A 16 3.65 10.73 -2.02
N TRP A 17 2.50 10.96 -2.67
CA TRP A 17 1.42 9.97 -2.73
C TRP A 17 0.70 9.89 -4.08
N GLN A 18 0.74 10.92 -4.92
CA GLN A 18 0.07 10.91 -6.22
C GLN A 18 0.93 10.25 -7.28
N PRO A 19 0.36 9.36 -8.12
CA PRO A 19 1.07 8.85 -9.27
C PRO A 19 1.39 10.00 -10.24
N THR A 20 2.57 9.92 -10.86
CA THR A 20 2.93 10.84 -11.95
C THR A 20 1.87 10.77 -13.06
N PRO A 21 1.31 11.91 -13.51
CA PRO A 21 0.38 11.94 -14.63
C PRO A 21 1.00 11.33 -15.89
N GLY A 22 0.17 10.74 -16.76
CA GLY A 22 0.62 10.22 -18.05
C GLY A 22 1.28 8.84 -18.04
N LYS A 23 1.57 8.24 -16.87
CA LYS A 23 2.09 6.86 -16.81
C LYS A 23 1.10 5.84 -17.40
N THR A 24 1.60 5.01 -18.31
CA THR A 24 0.93 3.84 -18.87
C THR A 24 0.65 2.78 -17.79
N GLN A 25 -0.22 1.81 -18.11
CA GLN A 25 -0.49 0.70 -17.20
C GLN A 25 0.78 -0.11 -16.90
N ARG A 26 1.67 -0.30 -17.88
CA ARG A 26 2.94 -1.01 -17.71
C ARG A 26 3.86 -0.28 -16.74
N GLU A 27 4.06 1.02 -16.93
CA GLU A 27 4.94 1.81 -16.04
C GLU A 27 4.41 1.86 -14.60
N ARG A 28 3.09 1.86 -14.42
CA ARG A 28 2.48 1.73 -13.09
C ARG A 28 2.72 0.35 -12.49
N ALA A 29 2.70 -0.70 -13.29
CA ALA A 29 3.00 -2.05 -12.84
C ALA A 29 4.48 -2.20 -12.47
N GLU A 30 5.39 -1.62 -13.26
CA GLU A 30 6.84 -1.59 -12.99
C GLU A 30 7.16 -0.80 -11.73
N GLU A 31 6.51 0.35 -11.49
CA GLU A 31 6.63 1.09 -10.23
C GLU A 31 6.29 0.22 -9.02
N GLN A 32 5.20 -0.55 -9.11
CA GLN A 32 4.79 -1.47 -8.05
C GLN A 32 5.75 -2.65 -7.91
N ASP A 33 6.26 -3.18 -9.02
CA ASP A 33 7.24 -4.27 -9.02
C ASP A 33 8.53 -3.82 -8.34
N THR A 34 9.09 -2.68 -8.71
CA THR A 34 10.26 -2.10 -8.06
C THR A 34 10.02 -1.87 -6.58
N ALA A 35 8.90 -1.25 -6.20
CA ALA A 35 8.60 -0.95 -4.81
C ALA A 35 8.36 -2.21 -3.96
N ALA A 36 7.81 -3.28 -4.53
CA ALA A 36 7.57 -4.54 -3.84
C ALA A 36 8.85 -5.38 -3.63
N GLY A 37 9.95 -5.06 -4.32
CA GLY A 37 11.14 -5.91 -4.41
C GLY A 37 11.09 -6.94 -5.54
N GLY A 38 10.22 -6.72 -6.52
CA GLY A 38 10.04 -7.52 -7.73
C GLY A 38 8.61 -8.03 -7.94
N ARG A 39 8.32 -8.52 -9.15
CA ARG A 39 6.97 -8.99 -9.52
C ARG A 39 6.45 -10.15 -8.67
N GLY A 40 7.32 -11.06 -8.25
CA GLY A 40 6.91 -12.17 -7.38
C GLY A 40 6.49 -11.71 -5.99
N ALA A 41 7.07 -10.60 -5.51
CA ALA A 41 6.84 -10.06 -4.18
C ALA A 41 5.49 -9.31 -4.07
N ARG A 42 4.72 -9.18 -5.15
CA ARG A 42 3.35 -8.65 -5.11
C ARG A 42 2.28 -9.72 -5.28
N HIS A 43 2.64 -11.01 -5.33
CA HIS A 43 1.64 -12.06 -5.47
C HIS A 43 0.92 -12.32 -4.16
N ILE A 44 -0.40 -12.22 -4.20
CA ILE A 44 -1.30 -12.50 -3.09
C ILE A 44 -1.89 -13.89 -3.31
N ARG A 45 -1.73 -14.76 -2.32
CA ARG A 45 -2.40 -16.05 -2.26
C ARG A 45 -3.83 -15.83 -1.77
N LEU A 46 -4.79 -16.27 -2.57
CA LEU A 46 -6.22 -16.28 -2.24
C LEU A 46 -6.61 -17.67 -1.71
N PRO A 47 -7.69 -17.79 -0.91
CA PRO A 47 -8.20 -19.09 -0.44
C PRO A 47 -8.56 -20.00 -1.61
N ASP A 48 -9.12 -19.43 -2.67
CA ASP A 48 -9.53 -20.14 -3.87
C ASP A 48 -8.83 -19.58 -5.11
N GLY A 49 -8.20 -20.46 -5.88
CA GLY A 49 -7.66 -20.15 -7.19
C GLY A 49 -6.18 -19.72 -7.23
N PRO A 50 -5.69 -19.29 -8.40
CA PRO A 50 -4.29 -18.93 -8.58
C PRO A 50 -3.93 -17.64 -7.83
N PRO A 51 -2.66 -17.45 -7.45
CA PRO A 51 -2.19 -16.18 -6.90
C PRO A 51 -2.48 -15.02 -7.86
N VAL A 52 -2.87 -13.88 -7.29
CA VAL A 52 -3.17 -12.66 -8.04
C VAL A 52 -2.11 -11.60 -7.78
N CYS A 53 -1.91 -10.68 -8.72
CA CYS A 53 -1.04 -9.52 -8.48
C CYS A 53 -1.77 -8.48 -7.61
N GLY A 54 -1.15 -8.11 -6.49
CA GLY A 54 -1.53 -6.98 -5.67
C GLY A 54 -0.90 -5.67 -6.15
N SER A 55 -1.44 -4.55 -5.68
CA SER A 55 -0.80 -3.24 -5.75
C SER A 55 -1.08 -2.45 -4.48
N VAL A 56 -0.24 -1.47 -4.17
CA VAL A 56 -0.49 -0.53 -3.06
C VAL A 56 -1.08 0.77 -3.60
N ALA A 57 -2.16 1.22 -2.98
CA ALA A 57 -2.75 2.54 -3.15
C ALA A 57 -2.38 3.44 -1.96
N LEU A 58 -1.86 4.63 -2.25
CA LEU A 58 -1.58 5.67 -1.27
C LEU A 58 -2.71 6.69 -1.30
N ARG A 59 -3.29 7.01 -0.14
CA ARG A 59 -4.41 7.95 -0.01
C ARG A 59 -4.12 9.00 1.04
N VAL A 60 -4.46 10.25 0.75
CA VAL A 60 -4.48 11.34 1.72
C VAL A 60 -5.91 11.88 1.76
N TYR A 61 -6.54 11.85 2.94
CA TYR A 61 -7.87 12.42 3.12
C TYR A 61 -7.85 13.96 3.06
N PRO A 62 -8.95 14.63 2.70
CA PRO A 62 -8.97 16.08 2.46
C PRO A 62 -8.40 16.95 3.59
N SER A 63 -8.63 16.56 4.85
CA SER A 63 -8.11 17.20 6.07
C SER A 63 -6.96 16.43 6.72
N GLY A 64 -6.53 15.33 6.10
CA GLY A 64 -5.53 14.42 6.62
C GLY A 64 -4.11 14.92 6.37
N ARG A 65 -3.23 14.64 7.33
CA ARG A 65 -1.80 14.95 7.26
C ARG A 65 -0.93 13.70 7.07
N ARG A 66 -1.59 12.56 6.87
CA ARG A 66 -1.02 11.21 6.82
C ARG A 66 -1.32 10.59 5.47
N ILE A 67 -0.37 9.78 4.99
CA ILE A 67 -0.55 8.96 3.80
C ILE A 67 -0.93 7.56 4.28
N TYR A 68 -2.14 7.13 3.95
CA TYR A 68 -2.65 5.81 4.28
C TYR A 68 -2.36 4.86 3.11
N ALA A 69 -1.75 3.72 3.43
CA ALA A 69 -1.47 2.67 2.48
C ALA A 69 -2.55 1.60 2.53
N TYR A 70 -3.03 1.20 1.35
CA TYR A 70 -3.97 0.11 1.16
C TYR A 70 -3.41 -0.89 0.16
N LEU A 71 -3.38 -2.16 0.53
CA LEU A 71 -3.14 -3.26 -0.38
C LEU A 71 -4.43 -3.52 -1.14
N ARG A 72 -4.38 -3.61 -2.47
CA ARG A 72 -5.53 -3.90 -3.32
C ARG A 72 -5.25 -5.01 -4.31
N TRP A 73 -6.26 -5.84 -4.56
CA TRP A 73 -6.20 -6.94 -5.51
C TRP A 73 -7.57 -7.21 -6.13
N SER A 74 -7.59 -7.96 -7.22
CA SER A 74 -8.84 -8.44 -7.82
C SER A 74 -9.13 -9.85 -7.34
N GLU A 75 -10.32 -10.08 -6.83
CA GLU A 75 -10.83 -11.38 -6.39
C GLU A 75 -12.25 -11.53 -6.93
N HIS A 76 -12.52 -12.61 -7.66
CA HIS A 76 -13.82 -12.88 -8.29
C HIS A 76 -14.41 -11.68 -9.07
N GLY A 77 -13.55 -10.95 -9.79
CA GLY A 77 -13.95 -9.78 -10.58
C GLY A 77 -14.25 -8.52 -9.76
N LYS A 78 -14.00 -8.53 -8.44
CA LYS A 78 -14.17 -7.39 -7.55
C LYS A 78 -12.82 -6.93 -7.01
N THR A 79 -12.63 -5.61 -6.94
CA THR A 79 -11.48 -5.04 -6.25
C THR A 79 -11.68 -5.16 -4.75
N ARG A 80 -10.76 -5.86 -4.09
CA ARG A 80 -10.63 -5.88 -2.63
C ARG A 80 -9.54 -4.92 -2.21
N GLU A 81 -9.72 -4.30 -1.05
CA GLU A 81 -8.72 -3.44 -0.43
C GLU A 81 -8.58 -3.80 1.04
N ARG A 82 -7.35 -3.75 1.55
CA ARG A 82 -7.01 -3.96 2.95
C ARG A 82 -6.10 -2.84 3.42
N TYR A 83 -6.41 -2.25 4.56
CA TYR A 83 -5.55 -1.27 5.19
C TYR A 83 -4.22 -1.91 5.61
N VAL A 84 -3.12 -1.27 5.27
CA VAL A 84 -1.75 -1.73 5.56
C VAL A 84 -1.18 -0.96 6.75
N GLY A 85 -1.33 0.37 6.73
CA GLY A 85 -0.70 1.25 7.70
C GLY A 85 -0.55 2.67 7.15
N GLU A 86 0.17 3.48 7.92
CA GLU A 86 0.53 4.84 7.54
C GLU A 86 1.98 4.88 7.07
N VAL A 87 2.27 5.69 6.05
CA VAL A 87 3.61 5.94 5.54
C VAL A 87 3.88 7.44 5.46
N GLU A 88 5.15 7.82 5.53
CA GLU A 88 5.51 9.22 5.76
C GLU A 88 6.80 9.68 5.07
N ARG A 89 7.20 8.99 4.01
CA ARG A 89 8.41 9.29 3.23
C ARG A 89 8.21 10.52 2.33
N PRO A 90 9.31 11.20 1.94
CA PRO A 90 9.25 12.39 1.09
C PRO A 90 8.70 12.11 -0.31
N THR A 91 9.00 10.94 -0.88
CA THR A 91 8.58 10.60 -2.25
C THR A 91 7.59 9.45 -2.31
N ARG A 92 6.80 9.40 -3.39
CA ARG A 92 5.88 8.29 -3.65
C ARG A 92 6.59 6.95 -3.77
N GLU A 93 7.75 6.91 -4.40
CA GLU A 93 8.51 5.66 -4.55
C GLU A 93 8.90 5.10 -3.19
N GLU A 94 9.47 5.93 -2.31
CA GLU A 94 9.83 5.53 -0.96
C GLU A 94 8.61 5.13 -0.13
N ASN A 95 7.48 5.84 -0.28
CA ASN A 95 6.23 5.49 0.41
C ASN A 95 5.64 4.16 -0.07
N LEU A 96 5.74 3.85 -1.37
CA LEU A 96 5.33 2.56 -1.90
C LEU A 96 6.24 1.45 -1.37
N ALA A 97 7.55 1.66 -1.35
CA ALA A 97 8.49 0.68 -0.81
C ALA A 97 8.27 0.43 0.69
N ASP A 98 8.07 1.50 1.47
CA ASP A 98 7.77 1.42 2.90
C ASP A 98 6.44 0.68 3.15
N ALA A 99 5.40 0.97 2.36
CA ALA A 99 4.12 0.27 2.41
C ALA A 99 4.22 -1.21 2.03
N TRP A 100 5.00 -1.56 1.01
CA TRP A 100 5.24 -2.96 0.65
C TRP A 100 6.00 -3.70 1.74
N ARG A 101 6.98 -3.05 2.40
CA ARG A 101 7.62 -3.63 3.58
C ARG A 101 6.61 -3.95 4.68
N LEU A 102 5.67 -3.03 4.96
CA LEU A 102 4.59 -3.27 5.92
C LEU A 102 3.67 -4.43 5.50
N VAL A 103 3.34 -4.55 4.21
CA VAL A 103 2.56 -5.68 3.66
C VAL A 103 3.25 -7.01 3.94
N HIS A 104 4.57 -7.07 3.69
CA HIS A 104 5.37 -8.27 3.92
C HIS A 104 5.49 -8.62 5.39
N ASP A 105 5.81 -7.63 6.22
CA ASP A 105 5.99 -7.79 7.67
C ASP A 105 4.71 -8.28 8.36
N ALA A 106 3.56 -7.72 7.96
CA ALA A 106 2.26 -8.13 8.48
C ALA A 106 1.69 -9.40 7.81
N GLY A 107 2.43 -10.03 6.88
CA GLY A 107 2.00 -11.27 6.21
C GLY A 107 0.73 -11.11 5.35
N LEU A 108 0.47 -9.90 4.84
CA LEU A 108 -0.78 -9.57 4.13
C LEU A 108 -0.84 -10.12 2.70
N LEU A 109 0.16 -10.87 2.26
CA LEU A 109 0.10 -11.57 0.97
C LEU A 109 -0.62 -12.91 1.04
N ASP A 110 -0.90 -13.42 2.24
CA ASP A 110 -1.66 -14.66 2.42
C ASP A 110 -3.07 -14.35 2.93
N GLN A 111 -4.05 -14.33 2.01
CA GLN A 111 -5.46 -14.12 2.33
C GLN A 111 -6.20 -15.44 2.61
N THR A 112 -5.48 -16.56 2.71
CA THR A 112 -6.08 -17.85 3.11
C THR A 112 -6.33 -17.92 4.62
N ARG A 113 -5.61 -17.10 5.39
CA ARG A 113 -5.87 -16.91 6.82
C ARG A 113 -7.08 -16.02 6.99
N GLU A 114 -8.09 -16.52 7.69
CA GLU A 114 -9.26 -15.72 8.07
C GLU A 114 -8.80 -14.40 8.71
N PRO A 115 -9.42 -13.26 8.36
CA PRO A 115 -9.16 -12.02 9.05
C PRO A 115 -9.56 -12.21 10.52
N ASP A 116 -8.64 -11.96 11.44
CA ASP A 116 -8.99 -11.82 12.85
C ASP A 116 -9.98 -10.64 12.94
N LEU A 117 -11.27 -10.96 13.10
CA LEU A 117 -12.34 -9.99 13.27
C LEU A 117 -12.30 -9.41 14.69
N THR A 118 -11.16 -8.87 15.11
CA THR A 118 -11.03 -8.08 16.33
C THR A 118 -10.50 -6.72 15.96
N THR A 119 -11.41 -5.75 15.86
CA THR A 119 -11.31 -4.45 16.53
C THR A 119 -12.66 -3.75 16.35
N ARG A 120 -13.46 -3.75 17.42
CA ARG A 120 -14.50 -2.76 17.68
C ARG A 120 -13.89 -1.67 18.56
#